data_AF-A0A327VQC1-F1
#
_entry.id   AF-A0A327VQC1-F1
#
_cell.length_a   1.000
_cell.length_b   1.000
_cell.length_c   1.000
_cell.angle_alpha   90.00
_cell.angle_beta   90.00
_cell.angle_gamma   90.00
#
_symmetry.space_group_name_H-M   'P 1'
#
loop_
_entity.id
_entity.type
_entity.pdbx_description
1 polymer ?
#
loop_
_entity_poly.entity_id
_entity_poly.type
_entity_poly.pdbx_seq_one_letter_code
_entity_poly.pdbx_strand_id
1 'polypeptide(L)'
;MRKLTILLALIPLFCLFCFSCHTNTPNRHPTSPLDVAKLIFGPDSVPDMYRYMTGEYDGTPNGQDLKHAHLRFRVLDQQDSMALINMTVIDSAGRGEDWYLQMLKDTTWKLQTVSSLAMTGMMQVQLEELEQMPQGYLDTLITAAQQDREGNALKMLTSMDDYHFLIGNLRLVLALDDTIVQHFKDNKAAFDTLKNEALKEVTAMGTHSLESPVKLMKQQANAGKALLIENIYAGEWGDPQCITFVIGGMMDNMVGYLYVPDKSHLPDLYDSSLIMLRDLGDGWYMYKTT
;
A
#
# COMPACT_ATOMS: atom_id res chain seq x y z
N MET A 1 -89.36 -12.92 -41.09
CA MET A 1 -88.42 -12.67 -42.21
C MET A 1 -87.11 -12.16 -41.66
N ARG A 2 -86.01 -12.66 -42.24
CA ARG A 2 -84.58 -12.26 -42.11
C ARG A 2 -83.82 -12.64 -40.82
N LYS A 3 -83.05 -13.71 -41.03
CA LYS A 3 -81.78 -14.11 -40.41
C LYS A 3 -80.80 -12.95 -40.24
N LEU A 4 -79.99 -12.99 -39.19
CA LEU A 4 -78.53 -12.86 -39.32
C LEU A 4 -77.84 -13.53 -38.12
N THR A 5 -76.58 -13.88 -38.34
CA THR A 5 -75.89 -15.05 -37.82
C THR A 5 -74.53 -14.58 -37.26
N ILE A 6 -73.99 -15.34 -36.28
CA ILE A 6 -72.56 -15.47 -35.89
C ILE A 6 -71.90 -14.24 -35.24
N LEU A 7 -71.40 -14.34 -33.99
CA LEU A 7 -69.99 -14.74 -33.74
C LEU A 7 -69.66 -14.94 -32.27
N LEU A 8 -68.88 -16.02 -32.04
CA LEU A 8 -68.15 -16.38 -30.83
C LEU A 8 -67.22 -15.27 -30.36
N ALA A 9 -67.03 -15.15 -29.04
CA ALA A 9 -65.69 -15.13 -28.44
C ALA A 9 -65.78 -15.36 -26.92
N LEU A 10 -65.08 -16.40 -26.45
CA LEU A 10 -64.72 -16.59 -25.05
C LEU A 10 -63.91 -15.39 -24.54
N ILE A 11 -64.24 -14.88 -23.36
CA ILE A 11 -63.38 -13.98 -22.59
C ILE A 11 -62.81 -14.78 -21.41
N PRO A 12 -61.52 -15.16 -21.41
CA PRO A 12 -60.82 -15.46 -20.18
C PRO A 12 -60.39 -14.12 -19.56
N LEU A 13 -60.92 -13.83 -18.37
CA LEU A 13 -60.50 -12.70 -17.54
C LEU A 13 -59.08 -12.99 -17.04
N PHE A 14 -58.08 -12.59 -17.83
CA PHE A 14 -56.67 -12.74 -17.48
C PHE A 14 -56.32 -11.71 -16.39
N CYS A 15 -56.12 -12.20 -15.17
CA CYS A 15 -55.54 -11.46 -14.06
C CYS A 15 -54.08 -11.10 -14.41
N LEU A 16 -53.85 -9.94 -14.99
CA LEU A 16 -52.53 -9.32 -15.03
C LEU A 16 -52.34 -8.48 -13.76
N PHE A 17 -51.90 -9.15 -12.70
CA PHE A 17 -51.13 -8.51 -11.65
C PHE A 17 -49.85 -7.96 -12.29
N CYS A 18 -49.86 -6.67 -12.63
CA CYS A 18 -48.63 -5.92 -12.83
C CYS A 18 -47.93 -5.79 -11.47
N PHE A 19 -47.25 -6.85 -11.02
CA PHE A 19 -46.10 -6.68 -10.14
C PHE A 19 -45.03 -6.00 -11.00
N SER A 20 -45.07 -4.67 -11.02
CA SER A 20 -43.88 -3.89 -11.30
C SER A 20 -42.84 -4.35 -10.28
N CYS A 21 -41.88 -5.14 -10.74
CA CYS A 21 -40.60 -5.29 -10.08
C CYS A 21 -39.95 -3.90 -10.09
N HIS A 22 -40.31 -3.07 -9.10
CA HIS A 22 -39.35 -2.12 -8.56
C HIS A 22 -38.15 -2.95 -8.14
N THR A 23 -37.08 -2.83 -8.90
CA THR A 23 -35.74 -3.10 -8.39
C THR A 23 -35.58 -2.19 -7.17
N ASN A 24 -35.86 -2.75 -5.99
CA ASN A 24 -35.38 -2.20 -4.74
C ASN A 24 -33.85 -2.17 -4.86
N THR A 25 -33.28 -1.06 -5.32
CA THR A 25 -31.97 -0.66 -4.83
C THR A 25 -32.20 -0.36 -3.35
N PRO A 26 -31.73 -1.20 -2.42
CA PRO A 26 -31.87 -0.84 -1.03
C PRO A 26 -31.06 0.44 -0.83
N ASN A 27 -31.73 1.53 -0.43
CA ASN A 27 -31.11 2.67 0.27
C ASN A 27 -30.50 2.15 1.58
N ARG A 28 -29.50 1.29 1.46
CA ARG A 28 -28.77 0.76 2.60
C ARG A 28 -27.71 1.80 2.89
N HIS A 29 -27.92 2.57 3.94
CA HIS A 29 -26.85 3.38 4.48
C HIS A 29 -25.64 2.47 4.72
N PRO A 30 -24.44 2.81 4.20
CA PRO A 30 -23.26 1.98 4.37
C PRO A 30 -22.99 1.80 5.87
N THR A 31 -22.88 0.54 6.30
CA THR A 31 -22.76 0.19 7.73
C THR A 31 -21.34 -0.11 8.16
N SER A 32 -20.46 -0.38 7.20
CA SER A 32 -19.04 -0.66 7.44
C SER A 32 -18.15 0.40 6.78
N PRO A 33 -16.90 0.57 7.25
CA PRO A 33 -15.96 1.49 6.62
C PRO A 33 -15.68 1.10 5.16
N LEU A 34 -15.66 -0.20 4.86
CA LEU A 34 -15.47 -0.72 3.51
C LEU A 34 -16.63 -0.37 2.57
N ASP A 35 -17.87 -0.38 3.07
CA ASP A 35 -19.03 0.03 2.27
C ASP A 35 -18.97 1.52 1.93
N VAL A 36 -18.51 2.36 2.87
CA VAL A 36 -18.31 3.80 2.63
C VAL A 36 -17.22 4.02 1.59
N ALA A 37 -16.08 3.34 1.70
CA ALA A 37 -15.00 3.44 0.70
C ALA A 37 -15.48 3.04 -0.70
N LYS A 38 -16.21 1.92 -0.82
CA LYS A 38 -16.78 1.46 -2.10
C LYS A 38 -17.86 2.38 -2.65
N LEU A 39 -18.60 3.08 -1.78
CA LEU A 39 -19.56 4.10 -2.19
C LEU A 39 -18.84 5.31 -2.79
N ILE A 40 -17.85 5.86 -2.08
CA ILE A 40 -17.11 7.06 -2.48
C ILE A 40 -16.35 6.84 -3.79
N PHE A 41 -15.60 5.74 -3.88
CA PHE A 41 -14.75 5.42 -5.03
C PHE A 41 -15.43 4.52 -6.06
N GLY A 42 -16.73 4.26 -5.90
CA GLY A 42 -17.52 3.46 -6.83
C GLY A 42 -17.76 4.16 -8.18
N PRO A 43 -18.24 3.41 -9.18
CA PRO A 43 -18.47 3.93 -10.53
C PRO A 43 -19.74 4.78 -10.66
N ASP A 44 -20.47 5.01 -9.56
CA ASP A 44 -21.71 5.79 -9.52
C ASP A 44 -21.45 7.18 -8.90
N SER A 45 -22.27 8.17 -9.23
CA SER A 45 -22.20 9.46 -8.54
C SER A 45 -22.76 9.34 -7.12
N VAL A 46 -22.13 10.02 -6.16
CA VAL A 46 -22.60 10.06 -4.77
C VAL A 46 -23.21 11.43 -4.49
N PRO A 47 -24.55 11.53 -4.38
CA PRO A 47 -25.19 12.74 -3.91
C PRO A 47 -24.73 13.05 -2.48
N ASP A 48 -24.45 14.34 -2.21
CA ASP A 48 -24.04 14.80 -0.88
C ASP A 48 -22.78 14.10 -0.34
N MET A 49 -21.72 14.04 -1.17
CA MET A 49 -20.44 13.37 -0.85
C MET A 49 -19.87 13.77 0.52
N TYR A 50 -19.99 15.04 0.89
CA TYR A 50 -19.51 15.58 2.17
C TYR A 50 -20.08 14.88 3.40
N ARG A 51 -21.26 14.24 3.29
CA ARG A 51 -21.84 13.43 4.37
C ARG A 51 -20.97 12.23 4.74
N TYR A 52 -20.17 11.73 3.81
CA TYR A 52 -19.31 10.56 3.96
C TYR A 52 -17.85 10.92 4.25
N MET A 53 -17.57 12.19 4.53
CA MET A 53 -16.21 12.72 4.72
C MET A 53 -16.09 13.48 6.04
N THR A 54 -14.87 13.53 6.58
CA THR A 54 -14.51 14.28 7.78
C THR A 54 -13.01 14.58 7.81
N GLY A 55 -12.53 15.29 8.82
CA GLY A 55 -11.10 15.51 9.03
C GLY A 55 -10.44 16.43 8.02
N GLU A 56 -9.20 16.09 7.67
CA GLU A 56 -8.25 16.95 6.96
C GLU A 56 -8.28 16.79 5.44
N TYR A 57 -9.07 15.86 4.92
CA TYR A 57 -9.17 15.68 3.48
C TYR A 57 -9.95 16.84 2.83
N ASP A 58 -9.23 17.77 2.21
CA ASP A 58 -9.78 18.95 1.48
C ASP A 58 -10.07 18.66 0.00
N GLY A 59 -9.93 17.41 -0.44
CA GLY A 59 -10.28 16.98 -1.79
C GLY A 59 -11.78 16.73 -1.97
N THR A 60 -12.20 16.40 -3.19
CA THR A 60 -13.52 15.81 -3.45
C THR A 60 -13.29 14.43 -4.08
N PRO A 61 -13.16 13.36 -3.28
CA PRO A 61 -12.84 12.05 -3.83
C PRO A 61 -14.03 11.63 -4.69
N ASN A 62 -13.79 11.23 -5.92
CA ASN A 62 -14.86 10.92 -6.85
C ASN A 62 -14.50 9.70 -7.69
N GLY A 63 -15.17 8.57 -7.42
CA GLY A 63 -14.96 7.35 -8.19
C GLY A 63 -15.24 7.48 -9.68
N GLN A 64 -15.94 8.53 -10.15
CA GLN A 64 -16.08 8.84 -11.58
C GLN A 64 -14.73 9.10 -12.26
N ASP A 65 -13.76 9.65 -11.53
CA ASP A 65 -12.41 9.90 -12.05
C ASP A 65 -11.66 8.57 -12.26
N LEU A 66 -12.11 7.50 -11.60
CA LEU A 66 -11.56 6.15 -11.64
C LEU A 66 -12.47 5.16 -12.39
N LYS A 67 -13.49 5.62 -13.13
CA LYS A 67 -14.48 4.74 -13.78
C LYS A 67 -13.92 3.75 -14.82
N HIS A 68 -12.70 3.98 -15.28
CA HIS A 68 -11.98 3.11 -16.22
C HIS A 68 -10.89 2.27 -15.53
N ALA A 69 -10.70 2.44 -14.22
CA ALA A 69 -9.77 1.66 -13.43
C ALA A 69 -10.46 0.42 -12.83
N HIS A 70 -9.67 -0.61 -12.57
CA HIS A 70 -10.07 -1.74 -11.75
C HIS A 70 -9.66 -1.48 -10.30
N LEU A 71 -10.65 -1.43 -9.40
CA LEU A 71 -10.43 -1.14 -7.99
C LEU A 71 -10.50 -2.42 -7.15
N ARG A 72 -9.53 -2.62 -6.27
CA ARG A 72 -9.53 -3.69 -5.26
C ARG A 72 -9.42 -3.07 -3.87
N PHE A 73 -10.18 -3.60 -2.92
CA PHE A 73 -10.22 -3.07 -1.56
C PHE A 73 -9.85 -4.17 -0.56
N ARG A 74 -9.08 -3.80 0.46
CA ARG A 74 -8.69 -4.67 1.57
C ARG A 74 -8.75 -3.88 2.87
N VAL A 75 -9.47 -4.40 3.86
CA VAL A 75 -9.37 -3.90 5.24
C VAL A 75 -8.03 -4.35 5.80
N LEU A 76 -7.20 -3.41 6.23
CA LEU A 76 -5.89 -3.65 6.83
C LEU A 76 -5.97 -3.67 8.35
N ASP A 77 -6.70 -2.72 8.91
CA ASP A 77 -7.00 -2.63 10.34
C ASP A 77 -8.43 -2.12 10.53
N GLN A 78 -9.08 -2.56 11.61
CA GLN A 78 -10.39 -2.06 12.00
C GLN A 78 -10.60 -2.19 13.51
N GLN A 79 -10.85 -1.05 14.13
CA GLN A 79 -11.24 -0.89 15.54
C GLN A 79 -12.70 -0.42 15.63
N ASP A 80 -13.16 -0.11 16.84
CA ASP A 80 -14.55 0.32 17.07
C ASP A 80 -14.88 1.65 16.38
N SER A 81 -13.91 2.57 16.35
CA SER A 81 -14.07 3.93 15.82
C SER A 81 -13.13 4.30 14.67
N MET A 82 -12.16 3.45 14.34
CA MET A 82 -11.18 3.72 13.27
C MET A 82 -11.02 2.50 12.37
N ALA A 83 -10.67 2.72 11.11
CA ALA A 83 -10.26 1.65 10.21
C ALA A 83 -9.28 2.16 9.17
N LEU A 84 -8.41 1.28 8.70
CA LEU A 84 -7.54 1.52 7.55
C LEU A 84 -7.91 0.56 6.43
N ILE A 85 -8.18 1.12 5.25
CA ILE A 85 -8.48 0.35 4.04
C ILE A 85 -7.41 0.64 3.00
N ASN A 86 -6.77 -0.41 2.49
CA ASN A 86 -6.01 -0.33 1.25
C ASN A 86 -6.98 -0.40 0.06
N MET A 87 -6.83 0.54 -0.86
CA MET A 87 -7.47 0.53 -2.17
C MET A 87 -6.38 0.48 -3.24
N THR A 88 -6.27 -0.65 -3.94
CA THR A 88 -5.45 -0.73 -5.15
C THR A 88 -6.23 -0.20 -6.34
N VAL A 89 -5.67 0.77 -7.04
CA VAL A 89 -6.17 1.31 -8.30
C VAL A 89 -5.32 0.74 -9.43
N ILE A 90 -5.94 0.12 -10.45
CA ILE A 90 -5.24 -0.38 -11.64
C ILE A 90 -5.85 0.27 -12.87
N ASP A 91 -5.07 1.04 -13.62
CA ASP A 91 -5.51 1.70 -14.84
C ASP A 91 -5.73 0.73 -16.01
N SER A 92 -6.26 1.23 -17.12
CA SER A 92 -6.52 0.43 -18.32
C SER A 92 -5.26 -0.08 -19.03
N ALA A 93 -4.08 0.47 -18.70
CA ALA A 93 -2.78 0.00 -19.19
C ALA A 93 -2.15 -1.04 -18.24
N GLY A 94 -2.81 -1.37 -17.12
CA GLY A 94 -2.33 -2.33 -16.13
C GLY A 94 -1.32 -1.73 -15.14
N ARG A 95 -1.10 -0.42 -15.15
CA ARG A 95 -0.30 0.28 -14.14
C ARG A 95 -1.17 0.51 -12.92
N GLY A 96 -0.59 0.39 -11.73
CA GLY A 96 -1.38 0.56 -10.51
C GLY A 96 -0.64 1.25 -9.39
N GLU A 97 -1.43 1.67 -8.42
CA GLU A 97 -1.00 2.33 -7.20
C GLU A 97 -1.88 1.87 -6.02
N ASP A 98 -1.33 1.95 -4.82
CA ASP A 98 -2.05 1.64 -3.58
C ASP A 98 -2.31 2.92 -2.79
N TRP A 99 -3.58 3.15 -2.49
CA TRP A 99 -4.05 4.23 -1.62
C TRP A 99 -4.51 3.67 -0.28
N TYR A 100 -4.36 4.47 0.76
CA TYR A 100 -4.69 4.12 2.14
C TYR A 100 -5.75 5.09 2.66
N LEU A 101 -6.92 4.54 2.95
CA LEU A 101 -8.11 5.27 3.33
C LEU A 101 -8.29 5.11 4.84
N GLN A 102 -8.01 6.16 5.60
CA GLN A 102 -8.30 6.20 7.02
C GLN A 102 -9.76 6.58 7.21
N MET A 103 -10.47 5.76 7.98
CA MET A 103 -11.90 5.90 8.23
C MET A 103 -12.11 6.19 9.71
N LEU A 104 -12.97 7.15 10.00
CA LEU A 104 -13.37 7.51 11.36
C LEU A 104 -14.87 7.29 11.52
N LYS A 105 -15.27 6.74 12.66
CA LYS A 105 -16.67 6.55 13.03
C LYS A 105 -17.08 7.59 14.07
N ASP A 106 -18.04 8.44 13.71
CA ASP A 106 -18.79 9.22 14.70
C ASP A 106 -20.07 8.44 15.11
N THR A 107 -21.23 8.90 14.66
CA THR A 107 -22.47 8.13 14.49
C THR A 107 -22.38 7.17 13.30
N THR A 108 -21.71 7.56 12.22
CA THR A 108 -21.52 6.78 10.99
C THR A 108 -20.05 6.78 10.56
N TRP A 109 -19.65 5.78 9.78
CA TRP A 109 -18.31 5.75 9.17
C TRP A 109 -18.15 6.86 8.12
N LYS A 110 -17.00 7.53 8.14
CA LYS A 110 -16.62 8.60 7.21
C LYS A 110 -15.16 8.46 6.82
N LEU A 111 -14.83 8.87 5.61
CA LEU A 111 -13.46 8.99 5.13
C LEU A 111 -12.80 10.21 5.79
N GLN A 112 -11.67 10.01 6.46
CA GLN A 112 -10.93 11.05 7.16
C GLN A 112 -9.73 11.55 6.36
N THR A 113 -8.93 10.63 5.83
CA THR A 113 -7.74 10.93 5.03
C THR A 113 -7.58 9.91 3.91
N VAL A 114 -6.88 10.32 2.85
CA VAL A 114 -6.41 9.47 1.76
C VAL A 114 -4.93 9.73 1.63
N SER A 115 -4.12 8.68 1.80
CA SER A 115 -2.67 8.76 1.67
C SER A 115 -2.16 7.77 0.65
N SER A 116 -1.02 8.05 0.05
CA SER A 116 -0.25 7.14 -0.79
C SER A 116 1.23 7.43 -0.56
N LEU A 117 2.11 6.54 -1.04
CA LEU A 117 3.55 6.81 -0.94
C LEU A 117 3.89 8.07 -1.75
N ALA A 118 4.48 9.07 -1.10
CA ALA A 118 4.80 10.32 -1.79
C ALA A 118 6.07 10.21 -2.65
N MET A 119 6.22 11.18 -3.55
CA MET A 119 7.44 11.39 -4.37
C MET A 119 7.81 10.22 -5.30
N THR A 120 6.85 9.32 -5.59
CA THR A 120 7.02 8.19 -6.51
C THR A 120 7.35 8.62 -7.94
N GLY A 121 6.91 9.80 -8.39
CA GLY A 121 7.22 10.31 -9.72
C GLY A 121 8.72 10.49 -9.99
N MET A 122 9.50 10.96 -9.02
CA MET A 122 10.96 11.08 -9.18
C MET A 122 11.65 9.72 -9.18
N MET A 123 11.18 8.79 -8.35
CA MET A 123 11.68 7.41 -8.34
C MET A 123 11.39 6.68 -9.66
N GLN A 124 10.22 6.94 -10.27
CA GLN A 124 9.86 6.39 -11.58
C GLN A 124 10.78 6.90 -12.68
N VAL A 125 11.06 8.20 -12.73
CA VAL A 125 12.02 8.78 -13.68
C VAL A 125 13.40 8.18 -13.49
N GLN A 126 13.87 8.06 -12.24
CA GLN A 126 15.16 7.44 -11.95
C GLN A 126 15.23 5.98 -12.41
N LEU A 127 14.16 5.20 -12.19
CA LEU A 127 14.09 3.81 -12.63
C LEU A 127 14.15 3.72 -14.16
N GLU A 128 13.41 4.56 -14.87
CA GLU A 128 13.40 4.60 -16.34
C GLU A 128 14.77 4.97 -16.92
N GLU A 129 15.45 5.95 -16.32
CA GLU A 129 16.81 6.35 -16.72
C GLU A 129 17.82 5.21 -16.52
N LEU A 130 17.74 4.50 -15.39
CA LEU A 130 18.61 3.36 -15.11
C LEU A 130 18.34 2.21 -16.09
N GLU A 131 17.07 1.84 -16.31
CA GLU A 131 16.70 0.72 -17.20
C GLU A 131 17.09 0.96 -18.66
N GLN A 132 17.09 2.21 -19.11
CA GLN A 132 17.47 2.59 -20.47
C GLN A 132 18.97 2.88 -20.63
N MET A 133 19.75 2.80 -19.55
CA MET A 133 21.16 3.13 -19.56
C MET A 133 21.96 2.17 -20.46
N PRO A 134 22.68 2.66 -21.48
CA PRO A 134 23.51 1.79 -22.32
C PRO A 134 24.65 1.18 -21.51
N GLN A 135 24.89 -0.12 -21.69
CA GLN A 135 25.92 -0.86 -20.94
C GLN A 135 27.31 -0.18 -20.98
N GLY A 136 27.75 0.31 -22.15
CA GLY A 136 29.06 0.97 -22.26
C GLY A 136 29.17 2.27 -21.46
N TYR A 137 28.06 2.98 -21.25
CA TYR A 137 28.02 4.15 -20.38
C TYR A 137 28.04 3.73 -18.90
N LEU A 138 27.27 2.70 -18.53
CA LEU A 138 27.28 2.12 -17.19
C LEU A 138 28.68 1.63 -16.77
N ASP A 139 29.40 0.93 -17.65
CA ASP A 139 30.77 0.48 -17.41
C ASP A 139 31.72 1.68 -17.14
N THR A 140 31.50 2.78 -17.85
CA THR A 140 32.26 4.02 -17.67
C THR A 140 31.98 4.65 -16.32
N LEU A 141 30.70 4.71 -15.90
CA LEU A 141 30.30 5.23 -14.59
C LEU A 141 30.85 4.39 -13.44
N ILE A 142 30.78 3.07 -13.53
CA ILE A 142 31.32 2.15 -12.52
C ILE A 142 32.83 2.35 -12.39
N THR A 143 33.55 2.42 -13.52
CA THR A 143 35.00 2.65 -13.52
C THR A 143 35.35 3.99 -12.87
N ALA A 144 34.60 5.05 -13.20
CA ALA A 144 34.80 6.37 -12.60
C ALA A 144 34.50 6.36 -11.08
N ALA A 145 33.42 5.72 -10.66
CA ALA A 145 33.02 5.59 -9.25
C ALA A 145 34.08 4.86 -8.41
N GLN A 146 34.68 3.79 -8.96
CA GLN A 146 35.76 3.05 -8.30
C GLN A 146 37.05 3.87 -8.15
N GLN A 147 37.28 4.85 -9.03
CA GLN A 147 38.46 5.71 -9.03
C GLN A 147 38.27 6.99 -8.20
N ASP A 148 37.01 7.33 -7.86
CA ASP A 148 36.68 8.50 -7.06
C ASP A 148 37.06 8.31 -5.58
N ARG A 149 38.19 8.90 -5.19
CA ARG A 149 38.69 8.89 -3.81
C ARG A 149 37.98 9.89 -2.91
N GLU A 150 37.34 10.92 -3.47
CA GLU A 150 36.74 12.04 -2.72
C GLU A 150 35.33 11.71 -2.23
N GLY A 151 34.65 10.78 -2.88
CA GLY A 151 33.40 10.21 -2.39
C GLY A 151 32.16 11.00 -2.76
N ASN A 152 32.09 11.34 -4.04
CA ASN A 152 30.98 12.06 -4.63
C ASN A 152 29.80 11.08 -4.86
N ALA A 153 28.67 11.59 -5.35
CA ALA A 153 27.42 10.86 -5.54
C ALA A 153 27.53 9.53 -6.33
N LEU A 154 28.61 9.33 -7.10
CA LEU A 154 28.88 8.12 -7.88
C LEU A 154 29.24 6.88 -7.04
N LYS A 155 29.62 7.03 -5.76
CA LYS A 155 29.98 5.88 -4.89
C LYS A 155 28.85 4.87 -4.66
N MET A 156 27.60 5.22 -4.95
CA MET A 156 26.47 4.29 -4.85
C MET A 156 26.43 3.29 -6.02
N LEU A 157 27.24 3.46 -7.07
CA LEU A 157 27.26 2.63 -8.27
C LEU A 157 28.68 2.12 -8.57
N THR A 158 29.31 1.44 -7.62
CA THR A 158 30.71 0.96 -7.75
C THR A 158 30.82 -0.41 -8.39
N SER A 159 29.70 -1.08 -8.67
CA SER A 159 29.66 -2.42 -9.23
C SER A 159 28.34 -2.68 -9.97
N MET A 160 28.31 -3.74 -10.77
CA MET A 160 27.06 -4.22 -11.37
C MET A 160 26.06 -4.74 -10.34
N ASP A 161 26.54 -5.24 -9.19
CA ASP A 161 25.66 -5.65 -8.09
C ASP A 161 24.97 -4.43 -7.46
N ASP A 162 25.68 -3.29 -7.35
CA ASP A 162 25.07 -2.03 -6.90
C ASP A 162 24.01 -1.54 -7.89
N TYR A 163 24.28 -1.66 -9.20
CA TYR A 163 23.32 -1.32 -10.23
C TYR A 163 22.06 -2.19 -10.16
N HIS A 164 22.22 -3.51 -10.06
CA HIS A 164 21.10 -4.44 -9.93
C HIS A 164 20.31 -4.22 -8.64
N PHE A 165 21.02 -3.93 -7.54
CA PHE A 165 20.38 -3.55 -6.28
C PHE A 165 19.54 -2.30 -6.45
N LEU A 166 20.08 -1.22 -7.03
CA LEU A 166 19.37 0.05 -7.21
C LEU A 166 18.10 -0.10 -8.05
N ILE A 167 18.19 -0.79 -9.20
CA ILE A 167 17.02 -1.07 -10.04
C ILE A 167 16.01 -1.96 -9.30
N GLY A 168 16.47 -3.06 -8.70
CA GLY A 168 15.61 -3.99 -8.00
C GLY A 168 14.86 -3.31 -6.85
N ASN A 169 15.57 -2.47 -6.11
CA ASN A 169 15.04 -1.70 -5.01
C ASN A 169 13.98 -0.69 -5.47
N LEU A 170 14.26 0.15 -6.48
CA LEU A 170 13.30 1.10 -7.03
C LEU A 170 12.04 0.40 -7.56
N ARG A 171 12.21 -0.71 -8.27
CA ARG A 171 11.08 -1.54 -8.73
C ARG A 171 10.23 -2.02 -7.57
N LEU A 172 10.84 -2.42 -6.45
CA LEU A 172 10.13 -2.91 -5.29
C LEU A 172 9.43 -1.77 -4.51
N VAL A 173 10.05 -0.61 -4.37
CA VAL A 173 9.44 0.58 -3.73
C VAL A 173 8.20 1.04 -4.52
N LEU A 174 8.27 1.02 -5.85
CA LEU A 174 7.19 1.43 -6.75
C LEU A 174 6.14 0.33 -6.97
N ALA A 175 6.35 -0.88 -6.44
CA ALA A 175 5.44 -1.99 -6.66
C ALA A 175 4.17 -1.88 -5.81
N LEU A 176 3.12 -2.57 -6.27
CA LEU A 176 1.91 -2.79 -5.49
C LEU A 176 2.23 -3.59 -4.22
N ASP A 177 1.42 -3.39 -3.18
CA ASP A 177 1.58 -4.02 -1.87
C ASP A 177 1.63 -5.54 -1.96
N ASP A 178 0.78 -6.14 -2.80
CA ASP A 178 0.78 -7.60 -2.99
C ASP A 178 2.09 -8.12 -3.60
N THR A 179 2.78 -7.33 -4.44
CA THR A 179 4.10 -7.68 -4.98
C THR A 179 5.17 -7.60 -3.90
N ILE A 180 5.12 -6.57 -3.05
CA ILE A 180 6.07 -6.40 -1.93
C ILE A 180 5.88 -7.52 -0.89
N VAL A 181 4.63 -7.90 -0.62
CA VAL A 181 4.29 -9.07 0.20
C VAL A 181 4.81 -10.36 -0.42
N GLN A 182 4.69 -10.52 -1.74
CA GLN A 182 5.17 -11.72 -2.42
C GLN A 182 6.71 -11.82 -2.36
N HIS A 183 7.41 -10.71 -2.57
CA HIS A 183 8.87 -10.64 -2.38
C HIS A 183 9.30 -11.10 -0.99
N PHE A 184 8.60 -10.68 0.07
CA PHE A 184 8.87 -11.16 1.42
C PHE A 184 8.68 -12.67 1.55
N LYS A 185 7.54 -13.18 1.05
CA LYS A 185 7.20 -14.61 1.14
C LYS A 185 8.21 -15.50 0.42
N ASP A 186 8.60 -15.11 -0.79
CA ASP A 186 9.56 -15.86 -1.60
C ASP A 186 10.94 -15.91 -0.93
N ASN A 187 11.27 -14.93 -0.10
CA ASN A 187 12.56 -14.80 0.58
C ASN A 187 12.48 -14.99 2.10
N LYS A 188 11.37 -15.53 2.64
CA LYS A 188 11.09 -15.54 4.08
C LYS A 188 12.23 -16.14 4.91
N ALA A 189 12.83 -17.23 4.45
CA ALA A 189 13.92 -17.89 5.17
C ALA A 189 15.17 -17.00 5.31
N ALA A 190 15.48 -16.21 4.28
CA ALA A 190 16.59 -15.26 4.30
C ALA A 190 16.28 -14.07 5.22
N PHE A 191 15.06 -13.54 5.16
CA PHE A 191 14.58 -12.52 6.10
C PHE A 191 14.65 -13.00 7.56
N ASP A 192 14.21 -14.22 7.84
CA ASP A 192 14.26 -14.79 9.18
C ASP A 192 15.71 -14.98 9.67
N THR A 193 16.64 -15.31 8.78
CA THR A 193 18.08 -15.37 9.10
C THR A 193 18.60 -13.99 9.49
N LEU A 194 18.35 -12.99 8.65
CA LEU A 194 18.81 -11.61 8.85
C LEU A 194 18.22 -10.99 10.12
N LYS A 195 16.93 -11.25 10.39
CA LYS A 195 16.26 -10.87 11.63
C LYS A 195 16.92 -11.49 12.85
N ASN A 196 17.23 -12.79 12.83
CA ASN A 196 17.85 -13.46 13.96
C ASN A 196 19.25 -12.90 14.26
N GLU A 197 19.98 -12.45 13.23
CA GLU A 197 21.26 -11.77 13.40
C GLU A 197 21.09 -10.35 13.97
N ALA A 198 20.13 -9.58 13.44
CA ALA A 198 19.80 -8.25 13.94
C ALA A 198 19.37 -8.29 15.43
N LEU A 199 18.54 -9.26 15.83
CA LEU A 199 18.13 -9.45 17.23
C LEU A 199 19.32 -9.77 18.15
N LYS A 200 20.31 -10.54 17.68
CA LYS A 200 21.54 -10.81 18.44
C LYS A 200 22.35 -9.53 18.64
N GLU A 201 22.45 -8.69 17.60
CA GLU A 201 23.14 -7.40 17.67
C GLU A 201 22.46 -6.47 18.69
N VAL A 202 21.14 -6.31 18.62
CA VAL A 202 20.34 -5.53 19.58
C VAL A 202 20.53 -6.03 21.01
N THR A 203 20.47 -7.36 21.21
CA THR A 203 20.67 -7.97 22.54
C THR A 203 22.07 -7.68 23.09
N ALA A 204 23.10 -7.69 22.23
CA ALA A 204 24.47 -7.39 22.62
C ALA A 204 24.68 -5.89 22.98
N MET A 205 23.89 -4.98 22.41
CA MET A 205 23.93 -3.55 22.74
C MET A 205 23.26 -3.22 24.09
N GLY A 206 22.31 -4.05 24.53
CA GLY A 206 21.51 -3.83 25.73
C GLY A 206 20.27 -2.94 25.47
N THR A 207 19.11 -3.36 25.98
CA THR A 207 17.79 -2.82 25.62
C THR A 207 17.43 -1.47 26.25
N HIS A 208 18.29 -0.91 27.12
CA HIS A 208 17.97 0.25 27.96
C HIS A 208 18.41 1.62 27.38
N SER A 209 18.87 1.70 26.12
CA SER A 209 19.66 2.85 25.65
C SER A 209 19.36 3.34 24.21
N LEU A 210 18.22 3.00 23.62
CA LEU A 210 17.89 3.54 22.29
C LEU A 210 17.09 4.83 22.43
N GLU A 211 17.79 5.94 22.66
CA GLU A 211 17.22 7.30 22.56
C GLU A 211 16.92 7.70 21.10
N SER A 212 17.49 6.97 20.14
CA SER A 212 17.31 7.15 18.71
C SER A 212 17.48 5.83 17.94
N PRO A 213 16.96 5.73 16.71
CA PRO A 213 17.14 4.54 15.88
C PRO A 213 18.62 4.27 15.60
N VAL A 214 19.04 3.02 15.78
CA VAL A 214 20.42 2.58 15.55
C VAL A 214 20.48 1.70 14.32
N LYS A 215 21.33 2.09 13.36
CA LYS A 215 21.61 1.29 12.18
C LYS A 215 22.39 0.02 12.55
N LEU A 216 21.79 -1.13 12.29
CA LEU A 216 22.35 -2.46 12.54
C LEU A 216 23.09 -2.98 11.31
N MET A 217 23.75 -4.14 11.47
CA MET A 217 24.18 -5.01 10.37
C MET A 217 25.14 -4.33 9.39
N LYS A 218 25.89 -3.31 9.84
CA LYS A 218 26.82 -2.53 9.00
C LYS A 218 27.87 -3.40 8.29
N GLN A 219 28.27 -4.51 8.92
CA GLN A 219 29.25 -5.45 8.37
C GLN A 219 28.63 -6.51 7.43
N GLN A 220 27.29 -6.57 7.36
CA GLN A 220 26.53 -7.59 6.64
C GLN A 220 25.63 -6.95 5.57
N ALA A 221 25.98 -5.74 5.12
CA ALA A 221 25.24 -4.99 4.11
C ALA A 221 24.94 -5.82 2.84
N ASN A 222 25.82 -6.74 2.45
CA ASN A 222 25.62 -7.61 1.29
C ASN A 222 24.43 -8.58 1.45
N ALA A 223 24.16 -9.07 2.66
CA ALA A 223 23.02 -9.94 2.93
C ALA A 223 21.71 -9.16 2.80
N GLY A 224 21.67 -7.90 3.27
CA GLY A 224 20.55 -6.99 3.06
C GLY A 224 20.35 -6.66 1.57
N LYS A 225 21.42 -6.35 0.83
CA LYS A 225 21.37 -6.07 -0.61
C LYS A 225 20.77 -7.20 -1.43
N ALA A 226 21.10 -8.45 -1.10
CA ALA A 226 20.52 -9.62 -1.77
C ALA A 226 18.99 -9.71 -1.61
N LEU A 227 18.43 -9.07 -0.58
CA LEU A 227 17.00 -8.95 -0.29
C LEU A 227 16.44 -7.56 -0.62
N LEU A 228 17.18 -6.75 -1.37
CA LEU A 228 16.80 -5.38 -1.74
C LEU A 228 16.55 -4.46 -0.53
N ILE A 229 17.21 -4.73 0.60
CA ILE A 229 17.13 -3.93 1.82
C ILE A 229 18.31 -2.95 1.87
N GLU A 230 18.02 -1.65 1.91
CA GLU A 230 19.01 -0.59 2.01
C GLU A 230 19.60 -0.48 3.41
N ASN A 231 18.72 -0.52 4.43
CA ASN A 231 19.09 -0.30 5.81
C ASN A 231 18.27 -1.16 6.77
N ILE A 232 18.87 -1.47 7.91
CA ILE A 232 18.20 -2.15 9.02
C ILE A 232 18.41 -1.31 10.26
N TYR A 233 17.34 -1.01 10.99
CA TYR A 233 17.41 -0.24 12.23
C TYR A 233 16.73 -0.98 13.38
N ALA A 234 17.14 -0.64 14.60
CA ALA A 234 16.37 -0.93 15.81
C ALA A 234 16.03 0.37 16.54
N GLY A 235 14.92 0.39 17.28
CA GLY A 235 14.52 1.56 18.07
C GLY A 235 13.62 2.56 17.32
N GLU A 236 13.13 2.23 16.13
CA GLU A 236 12.14 3.08 15.45
C GLU A 236 10.84 3.16 16.26
N TRP A 237 10.19 4.32 16.18
CA TRP A 237 9.02 4.69 17.00
C TRP A 237 9.24 4.56 18.52
N GLY A 238 10.50 4.64 18.96
CA GLY A 238 10.86 4.61 20.39
C GLY A 238 10.82 3.21 21.01
N ASP A 239 10.70 2.15 20.21
CA ASP A 239 10.66 0.78 20.72
C ASP A 239 11.94 0.00 20.36
N PRO A 240 12.77 -0.39 21.36
CA PRO A 240 14.00 -1.11 21.09
C PRO A 240 13.82 -2.55 20.60
N GLN A 241 12.60 -3.11 20.70
CA GLN A 241 12.28 -4.45 20.20
C GLN A 241 11.80 -4.45 18.75
N CYS A 242 11.53 -3.26 18.21
CA CYS A 242 11.14 -3.04 16.83
C CYS A 242 12.40 -3.03 15.93
N ILE A 243 12.40 -3.90 14.92
CA ILE A 243 13.44 -3.93 13.88
C ILE A 243 12.82 -3.57 12.54
N THR A 244 13.30 -2.50 11.92
CA THR A 244 12.88 -2.07 10.58
C THR A 244 13.89 -2.52 9.54
N PHE A 245 13.38 -3.00 8.41
CA PHE A 245 14.12 -3.39 7.21
C PHE A 245 13.64 -2.49 6.08
N VAL A 246 14.36 -1.39 5.87
CA VAL A 246 14.03 -0.39 4.85
C VAL A 246 14.36 -0.97 3.49
N ILE A 247 13.35 -1.13 2.64
CA ILE A 247 13.57 -1.36 1.22
C ILE A 247 14.16 -0.06 0.69
N GLY A 248 13.39 1.02 0.68
CA GLY A 248 13.84 2.33 0.20
C GLY A 248 12.77 3.38 0.40
N GLY A 249 12.96 4.53 -0.21
CA GLY A 249 12.09 5.67 -0.02
C GLY A 249 12.76 6.99 -0.35
N MET A 250 12.05 8.09 -0.10
CA MET A 250 12.61 9.43 -0.26
C MET A 250 12.30 10.29 0.97
N MET A 251 13.36 10.78 1.61
CA MET A 251 13.30 11.51 2.88
C MET A 251 12.63 10.69 3.99
N ASP A 252 11.42 11.05 4.40
CA ASP A 252 10.57 10.42 5.40
C ASP A 252 9.54 9.44 4.81
N ASN A 253 9.45 9.33 3.48
CA ASN A 253 8.53 8.43 2.77
C ASN A 253 9.21 7.09 2.53
N MET A 254 9.06 6.15 3.44
CA MET A 254 9.75 4.86 3.42
C MET A 254 8.80 3.71 3.17
N VAL A 255 9.33 2.67 2.53
CA VAL A 255 8.68 1.36 2.36
C VAL A 255 9.61 0.31 2.93
N GLY A 256 9.06 -0.64 3.67
CA GLY A 256 9.88 -1.71 4.22
C GLY A 256 9.10 -2.81 4.90
N TYR A 257 9.87 -3.63 5.62
CA TYR A 257 9.36 -4.65 6.52
C TYR A 257 9.69 -4.28 7.95
N LEU A 258 8.79 -4.67 8.84
CA LEU A 258 8.90 -4.45 10.26
C LEU A 258 8.82 -5.81 10.95
N TYR A 259 9.72 -6.07 11.89
CA TYR A 259 9.60 -7.19 12.80
C TYR A 259 9.36 -6.69 14.22
N VAL A 260 8.27 -7.15 14.82
CA VAL A 260 7.92 -6.91 16.21
C VAL A 260 7.49 -8.25 16.83
N PRO A 261 8.18 -8.76 17.87
CA PRO A 261 7.87 -10.06 18.46
C PRO A 261 6.53 -10.09 19.19
N ASP A 262 6.11 -8.97 19.78
CA ASP A 262 4.84 -8.83 20.49
C ASP A 262 4.06 -7.63 19.94
N LYS A 263 2.81 -7.87 19.55
CA LYS A 263 1.95 -6.88 18.89
C LYS A 263 1.68 -5.64 19.73
N SER A 264 1.84 -5.70 21.06
CA SER A 264 1.69 -4.51 21.92
C SER A 264 2.79 -3.46 21.69
N HIS A 265 3.88 -3.85 21.04
CA HIS A 265 5.00 -2.98 20.67
C HIS A 265 4.88 -2.45 19.23
N LEU A 266 3.76 -2.72 18.54
CA LEU A 266 3.52 -2.09 17.24
C LEU A 266 3.31 -0.59 17.42
N PRO A 267 3.89 0.25 16.54
CA PRO A 267 3.58 1.67 16.52
C PRO A 267 2.08 1.88 16.28
N ASP A 268 1.53 2.94 16.88
CA ASP A 268 0.15 3.33 16.63
C ASP A 268 0.02 3.81 15.18
N LEU A 269 -0.78 3.10 14.39
CA LEU A 269 -1.04 3.41 13.00
C LEU A 269 -1.75 4.77 12.80
N TYR A 270 -2.42 5.29 13.84
CA TYR A 270 -3.26 6.48 13.75
C TYR A 270 -2.64 7.73 14.43
N ASP A 271 -1.49 7.58 15.10
CA ASP A 271 -0.76 8.67 15.78
C ASP A 271 0.74 8.72 15.39
N SER A 272 1.10 8.09 14.28
CA SER A 272 2.46 8.09 13.74
C SER A 272 2.50 8.53 12.28
N SER A 273 3.70 8.67 11.71
CA SER A 273 3.90 8.90 10.28
C SER A 273 3.57 7.68 9.40
N LEU A 274 3.10 6.57 9.99
CA LEU A 274 2.68 5.39 9.25
C LEU A 274 1.37 5.66 8.52
N ILE A 275 1.36 5.36 7.22
CA ILE A 275 0.14 5.37 6.41
C ILE A 275 -0.39 3.95 6.17
N MET A 276 0.44 2.94 6.45
CA MET A 276 0.09 1.54 6.23
C MET A 276 0.91 0.63 7.12
N LEU A 277 0.22 -0.33 7.75
CA LEU A 277 0.81 -1.51 8.36
C LEU A 277 0.00 -2.75 7.96
N ARG A 278 0.66 -3.79 7.43
CA ARG A 278 0.01 -5.02 6.96
C ARG A 278 0.68 -6.24 7.57
N ASP A 279 -0.08 -7.01 8.34
CA ASP A 279 0.37 -8.26 8.96
C ASP A 279 0.78 -9.30 7.90
N LEU A 280 1.99 -9.84 8.04
CA LEU A 280 2.57 -10.88 7.19
C LEU A 280 2.67 -12.24 7.91
N GLY A 281 2.33 -12.29 9.21
CA GLY A 281 2.48 -13.45 10.09
C GLY A 281 3.81 -13.47 10.85
N ASP A 282 3.88 -14.25 11.93
CA ASP A 282 5.10 -14.49 12.71
C ASP A 282 5.81 -13.22 13.22
N GLY A 283 5.05 -12.17 13.55
CA GLY A 283 5.60 -10.89 14.02
C GLY A 283 6.15 -10.00 12.91
N TRP A 284 5.98 -10.39 11.64
CA TRP A 284 6.36 -9.57 10.49
C TRP A 284 5.19 -8.73 9.98
N TYR A 285 5.52 -7.51 9.58
CA TYR A 285 4.61 -6.57 8.97
C TYR A 285 5.28 -5.91 7.76
N MET A 286 4.49 -5.53 6.76
CA MET A 286 4.90 -4.55 5.76
C MET A 286 4.46 -3.18 6.23
N TYR A 287 5.27 -2.14 6.02
CA TYR A 287 4.91 -0.78 6.40
C TYR A 287 5.19 0.23 5.29
N LYS A 288 4.47 1.35 5.32
CA LYS A 288 4.78 2.58 4.57
C LYS A 288 4.59 3.82 5.43
N THR A 289 5.41 4.84 5.20
CA THR A 289 5.31 6.15 5.85
C THR A 289 5.12 7.28 4.84
N THR A 290 4.64 8.43 5.33
CA THR A 290 4.63 9.71 4.60
C THR A 290 5.02 10.87 5.50
#